data_AF-A0A9Q1LFX0-F1
#
_entry.id   AF-A0A9Q1LFX0-F1
#
_cell.length_a   1.000
_cell.length_b   1.000
_cell.length_c   1.000
_cell.angle_alpha   90.00
_cell.angle_beta   90.00
_cell.angle_gamma   90.00
#
_symmetry.space_group_name_H-M   'P 1'
#
loop_
_entity.id
_entity.type
_entity.pdbx_description
1 polymer ?
#
loop_
_entity_poly.entity_id
_entity_poly.type
_entity_poly.pdbx_seq_one_letter_code
_entity_poly.pdbx_strand_id
1 'polypeptide(L)'
;MGCDFLDPWWLCVVTMNNFQMYHPIMSPGWTLAWTWANKEVIWAMMGAQATNQGDCAKFRYNIPHSCEKNPEIVDLLPNTPYNQQFSNCCKDGILASRGEDPSASVSAFQITVGSAGTTNRTVKLPKKFTLVAPGGGYICSAAKITRPTLFITPDGR
;
A
#
# COMPACT_ATOMS: atom_id res chain seq x y z
N MET A 1 5.96 1.37 -4.25
CA MET A 1 5.68 2.23 -3.09
C MET A 1 6.65 3.40 -3.13
N GLY A 2 6.15 4.62 -3.26
CA GLY A 2 6.93 5.85 -3.07
C GLY A 2 6.54 6.50 -1.74
N CYS A 3 7.48 7.12 -1.03
CA CYS A 3 7.23 7.69 0.29
C CYS A 3 7.90 9.05 0.47
N ASP A 4 7.17 9.98 1.09
CA ASP A 4 7.63 11.31 1.46
C ASP A 4 7.62 11.48 2.98
N PHE A 5 8.57 12.27 3.49
CA PHE A 5 8.70 12.52 4.92
C PHE A 5 7.80 13.68 5.36
N LEU A 6 6.94 13.42 6.34
CA LEU A 6 6.01 14.37 6.96
C LEU A 6 6.20 14.35 8.48
N ASP A 7 7.43 14.66 8.95
CA ASP A 7 7.88 14.65 10.35
C ASP A 7 6.75 14.66 11.41
N PRO A 8 6.58 13.62 12.26
CA PRO A 8 7.43 12.43 12.44
C PRO A 8 7.01 11.20 11.61
N TRP A 9 6.13 11.37 10.63
CA TRP A 9 5.54 10.26 9.85
C TRP A 9 6.07 10.20 8.43
N TRP A 10 5.84 9.08 7.75
CA TRP A 10 6.07 8.96 6.31
C TRP A 10 4.73 8.77 5.61
N LEU A 11 4.49 9.53 4.54
CA LEU A 11 3.35 9.33 3.67
C LEU A 11 3.78 8.52 2.47
N CYS A 12 3.24 7.32 2.32
CA CYS A 12 3.58 6.42 1.24
C CYS A 12 2.39 6.21 0.32
N VAL A 13 2.61 6.25 -0.98
CA VAL A 13 1.66 5.81 -2.00
C VAL A 13 2.13 4.47 -2.56
N VAL A 14 1.24 3.48 -2.52
CA VAL A 14 1.42 2.20 -3.17
C VAL A 14 0.58 2.20 -4.43
N THR A 15 1.21 1.88 -5.56
CA THR A 15 0.53 1.73 -6.84
C THR A 15 0.86 0.35 -7.37
N MET A 16 -0.17 -0.37 -7.77
CA MET A 16 -0.09 -1.66 -8.41
C MET A 16 -0.66 -1.56 -9.81
N ASN A 17 0.05 -2.15 -10.77
CA ASN A 17 -0.31 -2.14 -12.18
C ASN A 17 -0.37 -3.58 -12.68
N ASN A 18 -1.50 -3.98 -13.23
CA ASN A 18 -1.63 -5.24 -13.95
C ASN A 18 -1.22 -5.04 -15.41
N PHE A 19 0.03 -5.32 -15.74
CA PHE A 19 0.55 -5.19 -17.10
C PHE A 19 0.24 -6.39 -18.01
N GLN A 20 -0.50 -7.40 -17.53
CA GLN A 20 -0.88 -8.55 -18.36
C GLN A 20 -1.86 -8.12 -19.45
N MET A 21 -1.77 -8.70 -20.65
CA MET A 21 -2.61 -8.26 -21.77
C MET A 21 -4.06 -8.76 -21.64
N TYR A 22 -4.27 -10.01 -21.24
CA TYR A 22 -5.60 -10.64 -21.18
C TYR A 22 -5.83 -11.47 -19.91
N HIS A 23 -5.08 -11.19 -18.84
CA HIS A 23 -5.24 -11.85 -17.54
C HIS A 23 -5.65 -10.82 -16.49
N PRO A 24 -6.97 -10.57 -16.31
CA PRO A 24 -7.45 -9.74 -15.22
C PRO A 24 -7.28 -10.46 -13.88
N ILE A 25 -7.17 -9.68 -12.80
CA ILE A 25 -7.34 -10.16 -11.43
C ILE A 25 -8.83 -10.07 -11.13
N MET A 26 -9.48 -11.21 -10.99
CA MET A 26 -10.91 -11.30 -10.65
C MET A 26 -11.11 -11.41 -9.13
N SER A 27 -12.36 -11.42 -8.68
CA SER A 27 -12.71 -11.72 -7.27
C SER A 27 -12.15 -13.11 -6.86
N PRO A 28 -11.62 -13.31 -5.64
CA PRO A 28 -11.63 -12.42 -4.46
C PRO A 28 -10.61 -11.26 -4.47
N GLY A 29 -9.97 -10.99 -5.60
CA GLY A 29 -9.06 -9.86 -5.73
C GLY A 29 -7.66 -10.14 -5.22
N TRP A 30 -6.81 -9.11 -5.24
CA TRP A 30 -5.44 -9.21 -4.80
C TRP A 30 -5.27 -9.05 -3.28
N THR A 31 -4.21 -9.65 -2.74
CA THR A 31 -3.70 -9.40 -1.40
C THR A 31 -2.20 -9.07 -1.49
N LEU A 32 -1.80 -7.92 -0.98
CA LEU A 32 -0.41 -7.48 -0.96
C LEU A 32 0.13 -7.58 0.47
N ALA A 33 1.26 -8.25 0.65
CA ALA A 33 1.94 -8.30 1.93
C ALA A 33 3.41 -7.92 1.81
N TRP A 34 4.01 -7.50 2.92
CA TRP A 34 5.44 -7.26 3.04
C TRP A 34 5.87 -7.42 4.49
N THR A 35 7.17 -7.42 4.74
CA THR A 35 7.76 -7.43 6.07
C THR A 35 8.42 -6.09 6.37
N TRP A 36 7.99 -5.42 7.44
CA TRP A 36 8.70 -4.23 7.93
C TRP A 36 10.13 -4.57 8.34
N ALA A 37 11.07 -3.66 8.20
CA ALA A 37 12.46 -3.94 8.55
C ALA A 37 12.69 -3.93 10.06
N ASN A 38 12.06 -3.01 10.79
CA ASN A 38 12.21 -2.75 12.21
C ASN A 38 10.87 -2.76 12.96
N LYS A 39 10.45 -1.63 13.54
CA LYS A 39 9.25 -1.49 14.35
C LYS A 39 8.26 -0.52 13.70
N GLU A 40 8.33 -0.41 12.37
CA GLU A 40 7.39 0.38 11.59
C GLU A 40 5.97 -0.13 11.83
N VAL A 41 5.03 0.81 11.84
CA VAL A 41 3.59 0.54 12.00
C VAL A 41 2.81 1.29 10.94
N ILE A 42 1.66 0.77 10.58
CA ILE A 42 0.70 1.46 9.73
C ILE A 42 -0.16 2.33 10.64
N TRP A 43 0.03 3.64 10.56
CA TRP A 43 -0.74 4.60 11.35
C TRP A 43 -2.15 4.79 10.79
N ALA A 44 -2.26 4.97 9.47
CA ALA A 44 -3.52 5.14 8.75
C ALA A 44 -3.40 4.65 7.31
N MET A 45 -4.54 4.32 6.69
CA MET A 45 -4.63 3.90 5.28
C MET A 45 -5.84 4.56 4.60
N MET A 46 -5.72 4.78 3.30
CA MET A 46 -6.81 5.26 2.42
C MET A 46 -6.79 4.45 1.13
N GLY A 47 -7.95 3.97 0.70
CA GLY A 47 -8.13 3.16 -0.50
C GLY A 47 -7.88 1.66 -0.31
N ALA A 48 -7.18 1.26 0.74
CA ALA A 48 -6.95 -0.13 1.11
C ALA A 48 -6.95 -0.28 2.63
N GLN A 49 -6.98 -1.51 3.14
CA GLN A 49 -6.89 -1.80 4.58
C GLN A 49 -6.00 -3.00 4.88
N ALA A 50 -5.30 -2.94 6.00
CA ALA A 50 -4.69 -4.13 6.59
C ALA A 50 -5.77 -5.07 7.13
N THR A 51 -5.62 -6.37 6.89
CA THR A 51 -6.56 -7.41 7.34
C THR A 51 -6.46 -7.70 8.84
N ASN A 52 -5.30 -7.40 9.45
CA ASN A 52 -5.05 -7.62 10.87
C ASN A 52 -4.35 -6.41 11.50
N GLN A 53 -4.81 -6.03 12.69
CA GLN A 53 -4.19 -4.96 13.49
C GLN A 53 -2.91 -5.44 14.20
N GLY A 54 -2.78 -6.72 14.54
CA GLY A 54 -1.64 -7.26 15.27
C GLY A 54 -1.52 -6.73 16.71
N ASP A 55 -0.34 -6.91 17.34
CA ASP A 55 -0.08 -6.44 18.71
C ASP A 55 0.32 -4.96 18.75
N CYS A 56 -0.67 -4.11 19.05
CA CYS A 56 -0.48 -2.68 19.28
C CYS A 56 -0.37 -2.28 20.76
N ALA A 57 -0.14 -3.19 21.71
CA ALA A 57 -0.22 -2.91 23.15
C ALA A 57 0.73 -1.80 23.64
N LYS A 58 1.78 -1.48 22.88
CA LYS A 58 2.68 -0.34 23.16
C LYS A 58 1.98 1.02 23.09
N PHE A 59 0.88 1.13 22.34
CA PHE A 59 0.15 2.37 22.09
C PHE A 59 -1.13 2.42 22.95
N ARG A 60 -1.19 3.35 23.92
CA ARG A 60 -2.28 3.39 24.94
C ARG A 60 -3.51 4.22 24.56
N TYR A 61 -3.38 5.22 23.69
CA TYR A 61 -4.46 6.16 23.36
C TYR A 61 -4.72 6.21 21.86
N ASN A 62 -3.73 6.60 21.08
CA ASN A 62 -3.81 6.62 19.62
C ASN A 62 -3.21 5.32 19.08
N ILE A 63 -4.08 4.34 18.83
CA ILE A 63 -3.69 3.01 18.35
C ILE A 63 -3.54 3.08 16.82
N PRO A 64 -2.40 2.61 16.26
CA PRO A 64 -2.22 2.51 14.82
C PRO A 64 -3.28 1.61 14.16
N HIS A 65 -3.53 1.83 12.86
CA HIS A 65 -4.34 0.92 12.05
C HIS A 65 -3.80 -0.53 12.08
N SER A 66 -2.47 -0.71 12.01
CA SER A 66 -1.85 -2.03 12.17
C SER A 66 -0.41 -1.93 12.69
N CYS A 67 -0.09 -2.78 13.67
CA CYS A 67 1.24 -3.00 14.24
C CYS A 67 1.85 -4.33 13.80
N GLU A 68 1.20 -5.02 12.86
CA GLU A 68 1.66 -6.30 12.37
C GLU A 68 3.04 -6.15 11.68
N LYS A 69 3.96 -7.07 11.99
CA LYS A 69 5.31 -7.05 11.39
C LYS A 69 5.25 -7.38 9.89
N ASN A 70 4.30 -8.23 9.52
CA ASN A 70 4.03 -8.65 8.16
C ASN A 70 2.58 -8.30 7.77
N PRO A 71 2.25 -7.02 7.54
CA PRO A 71 0.87 -6.66 7.23
C PRO A 71 0.44 -7.29 5.90
N GLU A 72 -0.78 -7.80 5.88
CA GLU A 72 -1.51 -8.20 4.67
C GLU A 72 -2.55 -7.14 4.35
N ILE A 73 -2.51 -6.63 3.12
CA ILE A 73 -3.33 -5.51 2.66
C ILE A 73 -4.26 -5.99 1.56
N VAL A 74 -5.51 -5.58 1.67
CA VAL A 74 -6.55 -5.77 0.66
C VAL A 74 -7.11 -4.43 0.25
N ASP A 75 -7.58 -4.34 -0.99
CA ASP A 75 -8.30 -3.18 -1.49
C ASP A 75 -9.62 -3.00 -0.72
N LEU A 76 -10.15 -1.78 -0.72
CA LEU A 76 -11.48 -1.54 -0.16
C LEU A 76 -12.59 -1.90 -1.16
N LEU A 77 -13.85 -1.93 -0.68
CA LEU A 77 -15.02 -2.23 -1.51
C LEU A 77 -15.47 -1.00 -2.33
N PRO A 78 -16.16 -1.18 -3.48
CA PRO A 78 -16.65 -0.06 -4.30
C PRO A 78 -17.56 0.96 -3.60
N ASN A 79 -18.26 0.55 -2.55
CA ASN A 79 -19.17 1.42 -1.80
C ASN A 79 -18.50 2.11 -0.60
N THR A 80 -17.17 2.14 -0.57
CA THR A 80 -16.39 2.77 0.50
C THR A 80 -16.70 4.27 0.57
N PRO A 81 -16.90 4.86 1.77
CA PRO A 81 -17.09 6.30 1.94
C PRO A 81 -15.98 7.13 1.30
N TYR A 82 -16.33 8.27 0.70
CA TYR A 82 -15.39 9.14 -0.03
C TYR A 82 -14.16 9.55 0.81
N ASN A 83 -14.34 9.77 2.12
CA ASN A 83 -13.27 10.12 3.05
C ASN A 83 -12.31 8.95 3.39
N GLN A 84 -12.51 7.77 2.80
CA GLN A 84 -11.66 6.59 2.91
C GLN A 84 -11.14 6.12 1.55
N GLN A 85 -11.56 6.79 0.47
CA GLN A 85 -11.12 6.48 -0.89
C GLN A 85 -9.77 7.13 -1.22
N PHE A 86 -9.11 6.56 -2.22
CA PHE A 86 -7.91 7.09 -2.85
C PHE A 86 -8.03 6.91 -4.39
N SER A 87 -7.14 7.52 -5.15
CA SER A 87 -7.19 7.40 -6.62
C SER A 87 -7.04 5.93 -7.07
N ASN A 88 -7.91 5.50 -7.98
CA ASN A 88 -7.93 4.15 -8.55
C ASN A 88 -8.10 2.98 -7.55
N CYS A 89 -8.47 3.26 -6.30
CA CYS A 89 -8.71 2.23 -5.29
C CYS A 89 -10.07 1.57 -5.42
N CYS A 90 -10.36 0.73 -4.44
CA CYS A 90 -11.68 0.42 -3.97
C CYS A 90 -12.49 -0.43 -4.95
N LYS A 91 -11.80 -1.37 -5.60
CA LYS A 91 -12.37 -2.28 -6.60
C LYS A 91 -12.55 -3.69 -6.06
N ASP A 92 -12.51 -3.87 -4.73
CA ASP A 92 -12.48 -5.19 -4.08
C ASP A 92 -11.32 -6.07 -4.59
N GLY A 93 -10.20 -5.44 -4.90
CA GLY A 93 -9.01 -6.10 -5.40
C GLY A 93 -9.13 -6.59 -6.84
N ILE A 94 -10.20 -6.25 -7.55
CA ILE A 94 -10.36 -6.57 -8.97
C ILE A 94 -9.54 -5.59 -9.80
N LEU A 95 -8.75 -6.12 -10.74
CA LEU A 95 -8.01 -5.33 -11.72
C LEU A 95 -8.20 -5.89 -13.12
N ALA A 96 -8.60 -5.04 -14.05
CA ALA A 96 -8.63 -5.40 -15.46
C ALA A 96 -7.22 -5.76 -15.96
N SER A 97 -7.15 -6.49 -17.06
CA SER A 97 -5.89 -6.62 -17.79
C SER A 97 -5.60 -5.33 -18.56
N ARG A 98 -4.32 -5.07 -18.87
CA ARG A 98 -3.91 -3.90 -19.65
C ARG A 98 -4.55 -3.86 -21.04
N GLY A 99 -4.77 -5.02 -21.67
CA GLY A 99 -5.37 -5.08 -23.01
C GLY A 99 -6.89 -4.92 -23.01
N GLU A 100 -7.55 -5.17 -21.89
CA GLU A 100 -8.99 -4.99 -21.72
C GLU A 100 -9.32 -3.54 -21.38
N ASP A 101 -8.76 -3.03 -20.28
CA ASP A 101 -8.93 -1.65 -19.86
C ASP A 101 -7.66 -1.16 -19.11
N PRO A 102 -6.79 -0.41 -19.80
CA PRO A 102 -5.59 0.17 -19.19
C PRO A 102 -5.89 1.03 -17.95
N SER A 103 -7.02 1.72 -17.90
CA SER A 103 -7.39 2.61 -16.78
C SER A 103 -7.86 1.82 -15.56
N ALA A 104 -8.56 0.70 -15.77
CA ALA A 104 -8.97 -0.20 -14.71
C ALA A 104 -7.88 -1.19 -14.27
N SER A 105 -6.77 -1.30 -15.01
CA SER A 105 -5.62 -2.16 -14.69
C SER A 105 -4.71 -1.64 -13.57
N VAL A 106 -5.08 -0.51 -12.94
CA VAL A 106 -4.30 0.13 -11.88
C VAL A 106 -5.11 0.18 -10.59
N SER A 107 -4.47 -0.11 -9.46
CA SER A 107 -4.97 0.22 -8.13
C SER A 107 -3.92 0.98 -7.34
N ALA A 108 -4.34 1.93 -6.52
CA ALA A 108 -3.44 2.65 -5.64
C ALA A 108 -4.10 2.94 -4.30
N PHE A 109 -3.26 3.06 -3.28
CA PHE A 109 -3.68 3.38 -1.94
C PHE A 109 -2.57 4.13 -1.21
N GLN A 110 -2.97 4.89 -0.20
CA GLN A 110 -2.06 5.67 0.63
C GLN A 110 -1.90 5.01 1.99
N ILE A 111 -0.69 5.08 2.54
CA ILE A 111 -0.34 4.57 3.86
C ILE A 111 0.44 5.66 4.59
N THR A 112 0.02 5.96 5.82
CA THR A 112 0.86 6.72 6.75
C THR A 112 1.65 5.74 7.60
N VAL A 113 2.98 5.76 7.48
CA VAL A 113 3.89 4.88 8.20
C VAL A 113 4.51 5.61 9.37
N GLY A 114 4.42 5.00 10.55
CA GLY A 114 5.05 5.47 11.78
C GLY A 114 6.23 4.63 12.22
N SER A 115 7.00 5.16 13.17
CA SER A 115 8.16 4.46 13.78
C SER A 115 9.26 4.02 12.79
N ALA A 116 9.31 4.61 11.60
CA ALA A 116 10.28 4.28 10.54
C ALA A 116 11.61 5.05 10.64
N GLY A 117 11.75 5.96 11.60
CA GLY A 117 12.85 6.91 11.71
C GLY A 117 12.57 8.22 10.95
N THR A 118 13.41 9.24 11.16
CA THR A 118 13.16 10.61 10.67
C THR A 118 14.07 11.02 9.50
N THR A 119 14.96 10.14 9.04
CA THR A 119 15.88 10.43 7.92
C THR A 119 16.00 9.25 6.95
N ASN A 120 16.35 9.52 5.69
CA ASN A 120 16.64 8.50 4.66
C ASN A 120 17.76 7.51 5.07
N ARG A 121 18.61 7.88 6.03
CA ARG A 121 19.67 6.99 6.57
C ARG A 121 19.13 6.01 7.61
N THR A 122 18.10 6.42 8.33
CA THR A 122 17.47 5.63 9.41
C THR A 122 16.32 4.77 8.89
N VAL A 123 15.63 5.19 7.82
CA VAL A 123 14.59 4.37 7.18
C VAL A 123 15.20 3.12 6.58
N LYS A 124 14.66 1.97 6.96
CA LYS A 124 15.03 0.68 6.38
C LYS A 124 13.93 0.22 5.47
N LEU A 125 14.31 -0.17 4.25
CA LEU A 125 13.36 -0.64 3.25
C LEU A 125 12.63 -1.91 3.74
N PRO A 126 11.31 -2.00 3.52
CA PRO A 126 10.59 -3.24 3.75
C PRO A 126 11.11 -4.37 2.86
N LYS A 127 10.88 -5.60 3.29
CA LYS A 127 11.40 -6.81 2.67
C LYS A 127 10.25 -7.74 2.29
N LYS A 128 10.53 -8.73 1.45
CA LYS A 128 9.62 -9.84 1.13
C LYS A 128 8.22 -9.38 0.71
N PHE A 129 8.16 -8.50 -0.28
CA PHE A 129 6.87 -8.16 -0.88
C PHE A 129 6.28 -9.37 -1.60
N THR A 130 5.04 -9.71 -1.29
CA THR A 130 4.29 -10.80 -1.92
C THR A 130 2.95 -10.27 -2.40
N LEU A 131 2.58 -10.61 -3.62
CA LEU A 131 1.28 -10.29 -4.21
C LEU A 131 0.58 -11.61 -4.52
N VAL A 132 -0.52 -11.88 -3.82
CA VAL A 132 -1.37 -13.04 -4.10
C VAL A 132 -2.59 -12.55 -4.87
N ALA A 133 -2.94 -13.25 -5.94
CA ALA A 133 -4.14 -13.03 -6.72
C ALA A 133 -4.79 -14.39 -7.04
N PRO A 134 -6.06 -14.42 -7.46
CA PRO A 134 -6.68 -15.68 -7.86
C PRO A 134 -5.91 -16.24 -9.06
N GLY A 135 -5.49 -17.50 -8.95
CA GLY A 135 -4.64 -18.15 -9.95
C GLY A 135 -3.14 -18.13 -9.63
N GLY A 136 -2.68 -17.47 -8.56
CA GLY A 136 -1.30 -17.65 -8.08
C GLY A 136 -0.73 -16.54 -7.19
N GLY A 137 0.45 -16.79 -6.63
CA GLY A 137 1.22 -15.83 -5.84
C GLY A 137 2.52 -15.41 -6.53
N TYR A 138 2.81 -14.12 -6.51
CA TYR A 138 4.06 -13.53 -6.99
C TYR A 138 4.89 -13.05 -5.81
N ILE A 139 6.20 -13.31 -5.88
CA ILE A 139 7.19 -12.71 -4.97
C ILE A 139 7.88 -11.58 -5.73
N CYS A 140 7.84 -10.37 -5.18
CA CYS A 140 8.49 -9.23 -5.80
C CYS A 140 10.00 -9.23 -5.53
N SER A 141 10.74 -8.57 -6.41
CA SER A 141 12.15 -8.29 -6.19
C SER A 141 12.37 -7.37 -4.98
N ALA A 142 13.61 -7.28 -4.52
CA ALA A 142 13.97 -6.43 -3.38
C ALA A 142 13.57 -4.97 -3.65
N ALA A 143 13.03 -4.31 -2.62
CA ALA A 143 12.76 -2.89 -2.67
C ALA A 143 14.06 -2.11 -2.91
N LYS A 144 13.94 -0.99 -3.63
CA LYS A 144 15.06 -0.12 -3.97
C LYS A 144 14.68 1.32 -3.68
N ILE A 145 15.62 2.09 -3.11
CA ILE A 145 15.48 3.55 -3.00
C ILE A 145 15.66 4.13 -4.40
N THR A 146 14.62 4.78 -4.91
CA THR A 146 14.66 5.54 -6.16
C THR A 146 14.76 7.03 -5.86
N ARG A 147 15.02 7.84 -6.90
CA ARG A 147 14.88 9.30 -6.75
C ARG A 147 13.42 9.61 -6.38
N PRO A 148 13.16 10.58 -5.48
CA PRO A 148 11.81 11.03 -5.20
C PRO A 148 11.11 11.40 -6.52
N THR A 149 9.89 10.92 -6.70
CA THR A 149 9.02 11.46 -7.73
C THR A 149 8.67 12.88 -7.33
N LEU A 150 8.84 13.84 -8.26
CA LEU A 150 8.32 15.19 -8.06
C LEU A 150 6.79 15.06 -7.99
N PHE A 151 6.23 15.02 -6.79
CA PHE A 151 4.80 15.17 -6.63
C PHE A 151 4.49 16.64 -6.87
N ILE A 152 3.85 16.93 -7.99
CA ILE A 152 3.19 18.21 -8.19
C ILE A 152 2.01 18.18 -7.24
N THR A 153 2.10 18.95 -6.15
CA THR A 153 0.95 19.23 -5.30
C THR A 153 -0.19 19.84 -6.15
N PRO A 154 -1.48 19.74 -5.75
CA PRO A 154 -2.57 20.34 -6.53
C PRO A 154 -2.39 21.86 -6.82
N ASP A 155 -1.56 22.55 -6.04
CA ASP A 155 -1.14 23.95 -6.22
C ASP A 155 0.08 24.15 -7.14
N GLY A 156 0.59 23.09 -7.78
CA GLY A 156 1.62 23.21 -8.82
C GLY A 156 3.05 23.36 -8.29
N ARG A 157 3.32 23.03 -7.02
CA ARG A 157 4.64 23.07 -6.40
C ARG A 157 5.23 21.70 -6.11
#